data_AF-A0A109V7T2-F1
#
_entry.id   AF-A0A109V7T2-F1
#
_cell.length_a   1.000
_cell.length_b   1.000
_cell.length_c   1.000
_cell.angle_alpha   90.00
_cell.angle_beta   90.00
_cell.angle_gamma   90.00
#
_symmetry.space_group_name_H-M   'P 1'
#
loop_
_entity.id
_entity.type
_entity.pdbx_description
1 polymer ?
#
loop_
_entity_poly.entity_id
_entity_poly.type
_entity_poly.pdbx_seq_one_letter_code
_entity_poly.pdbx_strand_id
1 'polypeptide(L)'
;MSEYVSQVKELLLKDASKYNIKIENKGKNTISISRGGSELMSIRDADDNVELTFKGQKYTYDKWYTKPQHLVQVIINVLNVNQQQENK
;
A
#
# COMPACT_ATOMS: atom_id res chain seq x y z
N MET A 1 -1.89 -14.15 6.47
CA MET A 1 -1.36 -13.13 5.56
C MET A 1 -0.22 -13.74 4.80
N SER A 2 -0.17 -13.53 3.50
CA SER A 2 0.92 -14.01 2.66
C SER A 2 2.23 -13.36 3.07
N GLU A 3 3.34 -14.02 2.76
CA GLU A 3 4.67 -13.48 3.01
C GLU A 3 4.87 -12.15 2.30
N TYR A 4 4.45 -12.06 1.03
CA TYR A 4 4.56 -10.85 0.23
C TYR A 4 3.90 -9.64 0.90
N VAL A 5 2.62 -9.76 1.27
CA VAL A 5 1.88 -8.65 1.92
C VAL A 5 2.41 -8.35 3.32
N SER A 6 2.93 -9.36 4.03
CA SER A 6 3.58 -9.15 5.34
C SER A 6 4.85 -8.30 5.19
N GLN A 7 5.71 -8.60 4.21
CA GLN A 7 6.90 -7.80 3.92
C GLN A 7 6.55 -6.38 3.49
N VAL A 8 5.55 -6.20 2.63
CA VAL A 8 5.05 -4.87 2.24
C VAL A 8 4.58 -4.09 3.47
N LYS A 9 3.80 -4.72 4.35
CA LYS A 9 3.33 -4.11 5.59
C LYS A 9 4.48 -3.68 6.50
N GLU A 10 5.45 -4.56 6.74
CA GLU A 10 6.61 -4.26 7.58
C GLU A 10 7.44 -3.10 7.05
N LEU A 11 7.64 -3.03 5.74
CA LEU A 11 8.35 -1.94 5.09
C LEU A 11 7.57 -0.62 5.19
N LEU A 12 6.26 -0.63 4.95
CA LEU A 12 5.42 0.57 5.09
C LEU A 12 5.35 1.07 6.54
N LEU A 13 5.35 0.18 7.53
CA LEU A 13 5.31 0.54 8.94
C LEU A 13 6.52 1.38 9.38
N LYS A 14 7.68 1.19 8.76
CA LYS A 14 8.89 1.99 9.03
C LYS A 14 8.72 3.46 8.67
N ASP A 15 7.88 3.75 7.68
CA ASP A 15 7.63 5.08 7.15
C ASP A 15 6.26 5.66 7.55
N ALA A 16 5.46 4.90 8.33
CA ALA A 16 4.06 5.22 8.57
C ALA A 16 3.86 6.59 9.26
N SER A 17 4.69 6.89 10.26
CA SER A 17 4.65 8.17 10.97
C SER A 17 5.02 9.35 10.07
N LYS A 18 6.03 9.19 9.20
CA LYS A 18 6.50 10.21 8.26
C LYS A 18 5.41 10.65 7.29
N TYR A 19 4.59 9.71 6.82
CA TYR A 19 3.52 9.99 5.85
C TYR A 19 2.13 10.11 6.49
N ASN A 20 2.05 10.15 7.82
CA ASN A 20 0.80 10.20 8.58
C ASN A 20 -0.22 9.16 8.09
N ILE A 21 0.22 7.91 7.94
CA ILE A 21 -0.63 6.80 7.50
C ILE A 21 -0.80 5.77 8.62
N LYS A 22 -1.95 5.09 8.62
CA LYS A 22 -2.23 3.91 9.42
C LYS A 22 -2.37 2.71 8.49
N ILE A 23 -1.82 1.57 8.90
CA ILE A 23 -1.86 0.33 8.11
C ILE A 23 -2.61 -0.73 8.93
N GLU A 24 -3.67 -1.29 8.35
CA GLU A 24 -4.56 -2.23 9.04
C GLU A 24 -4.73 -3.51 8.24
N ASN A 25 -4.98 -4.63 8.92
CA ASN A 25 -5.33 -5.88 8.26
C ASN A 25 -6.84 -5.84 7.94
N LYS A 26 -7.23 -6.03 6.68
CA LYS A 26 -8.64 -6.03 6.25
C LYS A 26 -9.16 -7.44 5.93
N GLY A 27 -8.27 -8.43 5.88
CA GLY A 27 -8.62 -9.82 5.61
C GLY A 27 -7.40 -10.74 5.65
N LYS A 28 -7.57 -11.99 5.20
CA LYS A 28 -6.52 -13.02 5.28
C LYS A 28 -5.22 -12.58 4.61
N ASN A 29 -5.30 -11.88 3.47
CA ASN A 29 -4.19 -11.51 2.58
C ASN A 29 -4.31 -10.06 2.09
N THR A 30 -4.89 -9.18 2.91
CA THR A 30 -5.19 -7.82 2.51
C THR A 30 -4.86 -6.85 3.62
N ILE A 31 -4.17 -5.78 3.27
CA ILE A 31 -3.95 -4.62 4.13
C ILE A 31 -4.63 -3.39 3.53
N SER A 32 -5.06 -2.48 4.39
CA SER A 32 -5.50 -1.14 4.01
C SER A 32 -4.52 -0.10 4.54
N ILE A 33 -4.40 1.01 3.81
CA ILE A 33 -3.71 2.22 4.22
C ILE A 33 -4.76 3.30 4.37
N SER A 34 -4.82 3.93 5.53
CA SER A 34 -5.70 5.06 5.82
C SER A 34 -4.93 6.28 6.29
N ARG A 35 -5.51 7.46 6.08
CA ARG A 35 -5.00 8.75 6.57
C ARG A 35 -6.19 9.55 7.07
N GLY A 36 -6.09 10.13 8.27
CA GLY A 36 -7.20 10.91 8.85
C GLY A 36 -8.51 10.12 8.98
N GLY A 37 -8.43 8.81 9.20
CA GLY A 37 -9.61 7.94 9.33
C GLY A 37 -10.27 7.50 8.01
N SER A 38 -9.80 8.01 6.85
CA SER A 38 -10.29 7.61 5.53
C SER A 38 -9.34 6.60 4.88
N GLU A 39 -9.90 5.54 4.27
CA GLU A 39 -9.13 4.58 3.49
C GLU A 39 -8.63 5.23 2.20
N LEU A 40 -7.32 5.23 1.99
CA LEU A 40 -6.68 5.75 0.78
C LEU A 40 -6.41 4.64 -0.23
N MET A 41 -5.97 3.48 0.27
CA MET A 41 -5.47 2.39 -0.56
C MET A 41 -5.70 1.03 0.09
N SER A 42 -5.89 -0.01 -0.71
CA SER A 42 -5.86 -1.40 -0.25
C SER A 42 -4.86 -2.21 -1.07
N ILE A 43 -4.07 -3.07 -0.43
CA ILE A 43 -3.16 -4.01 -1.10
C ILE A 43 -3.60 -5.44 -0.77
N ARG A 44 -3.81 -6.25 -1.80
CA ARG A 44 -4.24 -7.65 -1.68
C ARG A 44 -3.30 -8.56 -2.45
N ASP A 45 -2.92 -9.66 -1.80
CA ASP A 45 -2.32 -10.79 -2.47
C ASP A 45 -3.37 -11.58 -3.27
N ALA A 46 -3.14 -11.75 -4.57
CA ALA A 46 -3.95 -12.52 -5.51
C ALA A 46 -3.07 -13.53 -6.26
N ASP A 47 -2.41 -14.41 -5.49
CA ASP A 47 -1.62 -15.54 -5.96
C ASP A 47 -0.37 -15.13 -6.76
N ASP A 48 -0.40 -15.14 -8.09
CA ASP A 48 0.74 -14.68 -8.91
C ASP A 48 0.83 -13.14 -8.96
N ASN A 49 -0.23 -12.46 -8.57
CA ASN A 49 -0.35 -11.01 -8.66
C ASN A 49 -0.54 -10.35 -7.29
N VAL A 50 -0.18 -9.07 -7.21
CA VAL A 50 -0.59 -8.16 -6.14
C VAL A 50 -1.51 -7.10 -6.70
N GLU A 51 -2.66 -6.93 -6.07
CA GLU A 51 -3.68 -5.96 -6.46
C GLU A 51 -3.67 -4.78 -5.51
N LEU A 52 -3.67 -3.57 -6.07
CA LEU A 52 -3.70 -2.32 -5.34
C LEU A 52 -4.92 -1.51 -5.79
N THR A 53 -5.72 -1.07 -4.83
CA THR A 53 -6.83 -0.14 -5.10
C THR A 53 -6.43 1.24 -4.61
N PHE A 54 -6.56 2.27 -5.45
CA PHE A 54 -6.30 3.66 -5.08
C PHE A 54 -7.27 4.59 -5.84
N LYS A 55 -7.93 5.52 -5.13
CA LYS A 55 -8.95 6.43 -5.69
C LYS A 55 -10.00 5.73 -6.57
N GLY A 56 -10.47 4.56 -6.12
CA GLY A 56 -11.47 3.75 -6.83
C GLY A 56 -10.95 3.00 -8.06
N GLN A 57 -9.68 3.15 -8.41
CA GLN A 57 -9.04 2.41 -9.50
C GLN A 57 -8.25 1.22 -8.97
N LYS A 58 -8.25 0.12 -9.73
CA LYS A 58 -7.51 -1.10 -9.43
C LYS A 58 -6.29 -1.19 -10.33
N TYR A 59 -5.15 -1.49 -9.74
CA TYR A 59 -3.86 -1.72 -10.37
C TYR A 59 -3.39 -3.11 -10.02
N THR A 60 -2.99 -3.88 -11.01
CA THR A 60 -2.51 -5.26 -10.82
C THR A 60 -1.06 -5.33 -11.25
N TYR A 61 -0.23 -5.92 -10.39
CA TYR A 61 1.19 -6.11 -10.63
C TYR A 61 1.54 -7.58 -10.53
N ASP A 62 2.33 -8.05 -11.49
CA ASP A 62 2.92 -9.38 -11.45
C ASP A 62 4.05 -9.41 -10.40
N LYS A 63 4.00 -10.38 -9.48
CA LYS A 63 4.98 -10.50 -8.38
C LYS A 63 6.35 -10.98 -8.84
N TRP A 64 6.46 -11.63 -9.99
CA TRP A 64 7.75 -12.04 -10.56
C TRP A 64 8.65 -10.82 -10.82
N TYR A 65 8.04 -9.69 -11.18
CA TYR A 65 8.75 -8.45 -11.48
C TYR A 65 8.63 -7.39 -10.37
N THR A 66 7.64 -7.54 -9.49
CA THR A 66 7.33 -6.54 -8.47
C THR A 66 7.73 -7.04 -7.10
N LYS A 67 9.00 -6.89 -6.73
CA LYS A 67 9.47 -7.18 -5.37
C LYS A 67 8.74 -6.28 -4.34
N PRO A 68 8.54 -6.74 -3.10
CA PRO A 68 7.88 -5.94 -2.05
C PRO A 68 8.47 -4.54 -1.89
N GLN A 69 9.80 -4.40 -1.97
CA GLN A 69 10.49 -3.11 -1.86
C GLN A 69 10.12 -2.15 -3.01
N HIS A 70 9.96 -2.67 -4.23
CA HIS A 70 9.53 -1.85 -5.37
C HIS A 70 8.10 -1.35 -5.19
N LEU A 71 7.19 -2.23 -4.76
CA LEU A 71 5.80 -1.84 -4.51
C LEU A 71 5.71 -0.77 -3.42
N VAL A 72 6.46 -0.93 -2.33
CA VAL A 72 6.51 0.06 -1.23
C VAL A 72 7.01 1.42 -1.73
N GLN A 73 8.06 1.43 -2.56
CA GLN A 73 8.57 2.68 -3.14
C GLN A 73 7.51 3.37 -4.01
N VAL A 74 6.76 2.62 -4.82
CA VAL A 74 5.65 3.15 -5.62
C VAL A 74 4.57 3.76 -4.71
N ILE A 75 4.16 3.03 -3.67
CA ILE A 75 3.16 3.49 -2.70
C ILE A 75 3.62 4.79 -2.04
N ILE A 76 4.86 4.85 -1.55
CA ILE A 76 5.41 6.05 -0.90
C ILE A 76 5.43 7.25 -1.86
N ASN A 77 5.85 7.04 -3.12
CA ASN A 77 5.86 8.11 -4.12
C ASN A 77 4.46 8.67 -4.35
N VAL A 78 3.46 7.79 -4.47
CA VAL A 78 2.05 8.18 -4.59
C VAL A 78 1.59 8.96 -3.35
N LEU A 79 1.88 8.47 -2.14
CA LEU A 79 1.49 9.15 -0.90
C LEU A 79 2.11 10.54 -0.75
N ASN A 80 3.37 10.71 -1.17
CA ASN A 80 4.08 11.98 -1.15
C ASN A 80 3.46 13.00 -2.13
N VAL A 81 3.19 12.58 -3.37
CA VAL A 81 2.54 13.46 -4.37
C VAL A 81 1.15 13.90 -3.90
N ASN A 82 0.35 13.00 -3.30
CA ASN A 82 -0.97 13.38 -2.79
C ASN A 82 -0.87 14.36 -1.61
N GLN A 83 0.09 14.17 -0.69
CA GLN A 83 0.30 15.09 0.42
C GLN A 83 0.64 16.52 -0.06
N GLN A 84 1.41 16.66 -1.14
CA GLN A 84 1.74 17.96 -1.73
C GLN A 84 0.53 18.64 -2.39
N GLN A 85 -0.48 17.87 -2.84
CA GLN A 85 -1.71 18.42 -3.41
C GLN A 85 -2.68 18.91 -2.32
N GLU A 86 -2.72 18.25 -1.17
CA GLU A 86 -3.59 18.63 -0.03
C GLU A 86 -3.12 19.92 0.68
N ASN A 87 -1.84 20.27 0.56
CA ASN A 87 -1.23 21.46 1.19
C ASN A 87 -1.21 22.71 0.28
N LYS A 88 -1.86 22.67 -0.88
CA LYS A 88 -2.01 23.80 -1.80
C LYS A 88 -3.44 24.33 -1.74
#